data_AF-A0A2C9L9Z4-F1
#
_entry.id   AF-A0A2C9L9Z4-F1
#
_cell.length_a   1.000
_cell.length_b   1.000
_cell.length_c   1.000
_cell.angle_alpha   90.00
_cell.angle_beta   90.00
_cell.angle_gamma   90.00
#
_symmetry.space_group_name_H-M   'P 1'
#
loop_
_entity.id
_entity.type
_entity.pdbx_description
1 polymer ?
#
loop_
_entity_poly.entity_id
_entity_poly.type
_entity_poly.pdbx_seq_one_letter_code
_entity_poly.pdbx_strand_id
1 'polypeptide(L)'
;METRLTLTAQFISDGRALGYDGERLERYVTEQKVDYERAKKEEFERKKEEFERETARLEQEEKLRKEAKAEEERLRREAKADEAARHEREEKARREEHERWKERDAREELKRKDELELARLKEKSAPEAGAVVGQAVGVRQKNVLDRLDKNFQGMKEEDDLLAYLTHFEAVAARCKIESKEWALLLSYKLTTSLKNFMLRDSLFLSDKYEDVKTALLRHADINAETCRKRIHRVKPRQNDFRGYLTEWRTALDNWCKMAEVGKTVDEIKDLLIKDGILENVSGEVYRQLVLNKQNTVENMLDIIEGFKVANSGASLAKEERRSRESWPGR
;
A
#
# COMPACT_ATOMS: atom_id res chain seq x y z
N MET A 1 29.44 -42.61 46.84
CA MET A 1 28.60 -42.18 47.97
C MET A 1 29.37 -41.13 48.73
N GLU A 2 29.18 -39.86 48.39
CA GLU A 2 29.86 -38.77 49.11
C GLU A 2 29.13 -38.56 50.44
N THR A 3 29.79 -38.91 51.53
CA THR A 3 29.32 -38.64 52.89
C THR A 3 29.28 -37.12 53.08
N ARG A 4 28.10 -36.52 52.92
CA ARG A 4 27.86 -35.14 53.35
C ARG A 4 28.09 -35.08 54.86
N LEU A 5 29.28 -34.63 55.25
CA LEU A 5 29.56 -34.21 56.62
C LEU A 5 28.51 -33.17 56.99
N THR A 6 27.95 -33.27 58.19
CA THR A 6 27.05 -32.24 58.69
C THR A 6 27.80 -30.92 58.74
N LEU A 7 27.13 -29.78 58.53
CA LEU A 7 27.76 -28.46 58.53
C LEU A 7 28.63 -28.21 59.78
N THR A 8 28.18 -28.74 60.93
CA THR A 8 28.94 -28.71 62.18
C THR A 8 30.21 -29.57 62.14
N ALA A 9 30.17 -30.74 61.51
CA ALA A 9 31.35 -31.59 61.32
C ALA A 9 32.37 -30.96 60.36
N GLN A 10 31.91 -30.20 59.36
CA GLN A 10 32.78 -29.42 58.48
C GLN A 10 33.51 -28.32 59.27
N PHE A 11 32.78 -27.52 60.06
CA PHE A 11 33.40 -26.48 60.88
C PHE A 11 34.37 -27.03 61.94
N ILE A 12 34.10 -28.20 62.51
CA ILE A 12 35.02 -28.89 63.43
C ILE A 12 36.29 -29.34 62.70
N SER A 13 36.16 -29.86 61.47
CA SER A 13 37.29 -30.25 60.63
C SER A 13 38.16 -29.05 60.27
N ASP A 14 37.55 -27.96 59.84
CA ASP A 14 38.25 -26.72 59.44
C ASP A 14 38.96 -26.08 60.64
N GLY A 15 38.33 -26.03 61.81
CA GLY A 15 38.94 -25.52 63.04
C GLY A 15 40.13 -26.36 63.52
N ARG A 16 40.06 -27.70 63.39
CA ARG A 16 41.19 -28.59 63.70
C ARG A 16 42.34 -28.44 62.71
N ALA A 17 42.04 -28.22 61.43
CA ALA A 17 43.06 -27.95 60.40
C ALA A 17 43.80 -26.62 60.64
N LEU A 18 43.13 -25.65 61.28
CA LEU A 18 43.73 -24.39 61.73
C LEU A 18 44.51 -24.51 63.05
N GLY A 19 44.58 -25.71 63.65
CA GLY A 19 45.32 -25.98 64.88
C GLY A 19 44.59 -25.60 66.17
N TYR A 20 43.26 -25.39 66.11
CA TYR A 20 42.46 -25.13 67.31
C TYR A 20 42.04 -26.43 68.02
N ASP A 21 42.20 -26.44 69.34
CA ASP A 21 41.83 -27.53 70.24
C ASP A 21 41.02 -27.02 71.46
N GLY A 22 40.35 -27.95 72.15
CA GLY A 22 39.56 -27.67 73.36
C GLY A 22 38.59 -26.49 73.21
N GLU A 23 38.65 -25.54 74.15
CA GLU A 23 37.79 -24.35 74.17
C GLU A 23 37.93 -23.43 72.95
N ARG A 24 39.12 -23.40 72.31
CA ARG A 24 39.34 -22.54 71.13
C ARG A 24 38.58 -23.09 69.91
N LEU A 25 38.53 -24.40 69.78
CA LEU A 25 37.75 -25.07 68.73
C LEU A 25 36.25 -24.87 68.93
N GLU A 26 35.76 -24.94 70.18
CA GLU A 26 34.34 -24.70 70.49
C GLU A 26 33.91 -23.27 70.18
N ARG A 27 34.75 -22.27 70.51
CA ARG A 27 34.49 -20.87 70.16
C ARG A 27 34.45 -20.66 68.66
N TYR A 28 35.42 -21.19 67.92
CA TYR A 28 35.47 -21.10 66.45
C TYR A 28 34.21 -21.71 65.80
N VAL A 29 33.81 -22.92 66.20
CA VAL A 29 32.62 -23.58 65.64
C VAL A 29 31.34 -22.81 65.97
N THR A 30 31.26 -22.21 67.16
CA THR A 30 30.10 -21.39 67.56
C THR A 30 30.02 -20.11 66.73
N GLU A 31 31.14 -19.41 66.53
CA GLU A 31 31.23 -18.22 65.69
C GLU A 31 30.88 -18.52 64.23
N GLN A 32 31.45 -19.59 63.65
CA GLN A 32 31.12 -20.03 62.29
C GLN A 32 29.64 -20.39 62.10
N LYS A 33 29.00 -20.97 63.12
CA LYS A 33 27.54 -21.20 63.09
C LYS A 33 26.75 -19.90 63.10
N VAL A 34 27.13 -18.94 63.91
CA VAL A 34 26.45 -17.62 63.97
C VAL A 34 26.61 -16.88 62.65
N ASP A 35 27.79 -16.88 62.06
CA ASP A 35 28.05 -16.25 60.77
C ASP A 35 27.30 -16.95 59.64
N TYR A 36 27.24 -18.29 59.65
CA TYR A 36 26.45 -19.05 58.69
C TYR A 36 24.94 -18.74 58.79
N GLU A 37 24.38 -18.73 59.98
CA GLU A 37 22.96 -18.40 60.18
C GLU A 37 22.66 -16.93 59.83
N ARG A 38 23.60 -16.01 60.10
CA ARG A 38 23.51 -14.60 59.67
C ARG A 38 23.50 -14.50 58.14
N ALA A 39 24.46 -15.11 57.46
CA ALA A 39 24.56 -15.09 56.01
C ALA A 39 23.33 -15.71 55.35
N LYS A 40 22.82 -16.82 55.90
CA LYS A 40 21.61 -17.49 55.42
C LYS A 40 20.36 -16.62 55.61
N LYS A 41 20.27 -15.89 56.74
CA LYS A 41 19.18 -14.95 57.00
C LYS A 41 19.24 -13.76 56.04
N GLU A 42 20.43 -13.20 55.80
CA GLU A 42 20.64 -12.12 54.82
C GLU A 42 20.29 -12.56 53.40
N GLU A 43 20.68 -13.78 53.00
CA GLU A 43 20.31 -14.34 51.71
C GLU A 43 18.79 -14.52 51.56
N PHE A 44 18.13 -14.97 52.62
CA PHE A 44 16.68 -15.11 52.66
C PHE A 44 15.96 -13.75 52.53
N GLU A 45 16.38 -12.74 53.30
CA GLU A 45 15.80 -11.39 53.21
C GLU A 45 16.04 -10.77 51.83
N ARG A 46 17.24 -10.94 51.24
CA ARG A 46 17.51 -10.48 49.86
C ARG A 46 16.58 -11.14 48.85
N LYS A 47 16.38 -12.45 48.94
CA LYS A 47 15.45 -13.18 48.05
C LYS A 47 14.01 -12.74 48.26
N LYS A 48 13.62 -12.45 49.49
CA LYS A 48 12.30 -11.94 49.83
C LYS A 48 12.07 -10.54 49.24
N GLU A 49 13.02 -9.62 49.39
CA GLU A 49 12.98 -8.29 48.80
C GLU A 49 12.94 -8.34 47.26
N GLU A 50 13.72 -9.24 46.65
CA GLU A 50 13.72 -9.43 45.20
C GLU A 50 12.35 -9.93 44.71
N PHE A 51 11.76 -10.90 45.41
CA PHE A 51 10.43 -11.39 45.12
C PHE A 51 9.37 -10.29 45.26
N GLU A 52 9.40 -9.51 46.35
CA GLU A 52 8.49 -8.38 46.56
C GLU A 52 8.63 -7.33 45.45
N ARG A 53 9.86 -6.98 45.04
CA ARG A 53 10.10 -6.05 43.93
C ARG A 53 9.57 -6.58 42.60
N GLU A 54 9.76 -7.87 42.32
CA GLU A 54 9.27 -8.47 41.09
C GLU A 54 7.74 -8.54 41.08
N THR A 55 7.10 -8.85 42.20
CA THR A 55 5.63 -8.80 42.32
C THR A 55 5.08 -7.38 42.10
N ALA A 56 5.70 -6.37 42.72
CA ALA A 56 5.31 -4.97 42.53
C ALA A 56 5.48 -4.51 41.07
N ARG A 57 6.55 -4.96 40.40
CA ARG A 57 6.79 -4.68 38.98
C ARG A 57 5.72 -5.29 38.10
N LEU A 58 5.34 -6.54 38.33
CA LEU A 58 4.28 -7.22 37.58
C LEU A 58 2.93 -6.54 37.77
N GLU A 59 2.59 -6.13 39.00
CA GLU A 59 1.36 -5.38 39.28
C GLU A 59 1.34 -4.03 38.57
N GLN A 60 2.47 -3.32 38.53
CA GLN A 60 2.60 -2.04 37.83
C GLN A 60 2.46 -2.23 36.31
N GLU A 61 3.07 -3.26 35.74
CA GLU A 61 2.93 -3.59 34.32
C GLU A 61 1.48 -3.96 33.97
N GLU A 62 0.79 -4.72 34.83
CA GLU A 62 -0.62 -5.05 34.64
C GLU A 62 -1.51 -3.82 34.69
N LYS A 63 -1.25 -2.88 35.60
CA LYS A 63 -1.96 -1.59 35.68
C LYS A 63 -1.77 -0.77 34.40
N LEU A 64 -0.52 -0.60 33.95
CA LEU A 64 -0.22 0.11 32.70
C LEU A 64 -0.89 -0.56 31.50
N ARG A 65 -0.93 -1.90 31.46
CA ARG A 65 -1.62 -2.65 30.41
C ARG A 65 -3.14 -2.43 30.43
N LYS A 66 -3.74 -2.34 31.62
CA LYS A 66 -5.18 -2.04 31.77
C LYS A 66 -5.50 -0.61 31.35
N GLU A 67 -4.66 0.35 31.75
CA GLU A 67 -4.80 1.77 31.37
C GLU A 67 -4.65 1.96 29.85
N ALA A 68 -3.63 1.36 29.23
CA ALA A 68 -3.43 1.42 27.79
C ALA A 68 -4.62 0.83 27.01
N LYS A 69 -5.17 -0.30 27.47
CA LYS A 69 -6.38 -0.89 26.88
C LYS A 69 -7.60 0.01 27.01
N ALA A 70 -7.77 0.65 28.17
CA ALA A 70 -8.88 1.58 28.40
C ALA A 70 -8.76 2.84 27.52
N GLU A 71 -7.53 3.37 27.36
CA GLU A 71 -7.26 4.50 26.48
C GLU A 71 -7.49 4.16 25.00
N GLU A 72 -7.02 3.00 24.54
CA GLU A 72 -7.28 2.50 23.18
C GLU A 72 -8.78 2.35 22.91
N GLU A 73 -9.54 1.80 23.86
CA GLU A 73 -10.99 1.68 23.72
C GLU A 73 -11.68 3.04 23.65
N ARG A 74 -11.23 4.02 24.45
CA ARG A 74 -11.76 5.40 24.40
C ARG A 74 -11.49 6.05 23.04
N LEU A 75 -10.26 5.97 22.53
CA LEU A 75 -9.89 6.48 21.22
C LEU A 75 -10.71 5.81 20.11
N ARG A 76 -10.94 4.50 20.21
CA ARG A 76 -11.77 3.77 19.24
C ARG A 76 -13.23 4.20 19.27
N ARG A 77 -13.78 4.51 20.44
CA ARG A 77 -15.16 5.03 20.57
C ARG A 77 -15.27 6.45 20.01
N GLU A 78 -14.28 7.30 20.29
CA GLU A 78 -14.22 8.67 19.76
C GLU A 78 -14.09 8.67 18.23
N ALA A 79 -13.19 7.87 17.66
CA ALA A 79 -13.04 7.74 16.21
C ALA A 79 -14.32 7.27 15.51
N LYS A 80 -15.04 6.31 16.11
CA LYS A 80 -16.35 5.86 15.60
C LYS A 80 -17.41 6.94 15.68
N ALA A 81 -17.44 7.73 16.76
CA ALA A 81 -18.38 8.83 16.91
C ALA A 81 -18.09 9.94 15.87
N ASP A 82 -16.83 10.26 15.65
CA ASP A 82 -16.37 11.21 14.63
C ASP A 82 -16.73 10.77 13.22
N GLU A 83 -16.52 9.49 12.90
CA GLU A 83 -16.87 8.92 11.60
C GLU A 83 -18.39 8.94 11.38
N ALA A 84 -19.17 8.55 12.40
CA ALA A 84 -20.63 8.63 12.35
C ALA A 84 -21.12 10.09 12.17
N ALA A 85 -20.52 11.05 12.87
CA ALA A 85 -20.86 12.47 12.75
C ALA A 85 -20.51 13.02 11.35
N ARG A 86 -19.40 12.59 10.74
CA ARG A 86 -19.06 12.94 9.35
C ARG A 86 -20.06 12.35 8.38
N HIS A 87 -20.40 11.07 8.53
CA HIS A 87 -21.37 10.39 7.69
C HIS A 87 -22.76 11.05 7.78
N GLU A 88 -23.21 11.42 8.98
CA GLU A 88 -24.47 12.14 9.17
C GLU A 88 -24.47 13.52 8.51
N ARG A 89 -23.36 14.27 8.60
CA ARG A 89 -23.20 15.56 7.92
C ARG A 89 -23.22 15.42 6.40
N GLU A 90 -22.54 14.41 5.86
CA GLU A 90 -22.55 14.12 4.41
C GLU A 90 -23.94 13.72 3.91
N GLU A 91 -24.64 12.84 4.64
CA GLU A 91 -26.01 12.44 4.31
C GLU A 91 -26.97 13.63 4.35
N LYS A 92 -26.85 14.49 5.36
CA LYS A 92 -27.63 15.72 5.44
C LYS A 92 -27.34 16.64 4.26
N ALA A 93 -26.07 16.84 3.91
CA ALA A 93 -25.67 17.65 2.76
C ALA A 93 -26.22 17.09 1.43
N ARG A 94 -26.16 15.76 1.24
CA ARG A 94 -26.76 15.09 0.05
C ARG A 94 -28.26 15.27 -0.02
N ARG A 95 -28.97 15.17 1.11
CA ARG A 95 -30.43 15.42 1.16
C ARG A 95 -30.75 16.87 0.81
N GLU A 96 -30.04 17.83 1.39
CA GLU A 96 -30.23 19.26 1.08
C GLU A 96 -29.88 19.59 -0.38
N GLU A 97 -28.84 18.97 -0.95
CA GLU A 97 -28.48 19.13 -2.35
C GLU A 97 -29.54 18.53 -3.28
N HIS A 98 -30.06 17.35 -2.94
CA HIS A 98 -31.11 16.68 -3.70
C HIS A 98 -32.41 17.48 -3.70
N GLU A 99 -32.80 18.06 -2.55
CA GLU A 99 -33.95 18.96 -2.48
C GLU A 99 -33.72 20.26 -3.28
N ARG A 100 -32.53 20.86 -3.20
CA ARG A 100 -32.16 22.01 -4.05
C ARG A 100 -32.17 21.67 -5.55
N TRP A 101 -31.80 20.44 -5.92
CA TRP A 101 -31.87 19.98 -7.30
C TRP A 101 -33.33 19.84 -7.76
N LYS A 102 -34.22 19.24 -6.96
CA LYS A 102 -35.65 19.15 -7.26
C LYS A 102 -36.28 20.53 -7.43
N GLU A 103 -35.95 21.49 -6.56
CA GLU A 103 -36.50 22.85 -6.66
C GLU A 103 -36.03 23.57 -7.94
N ARG A 104 -34.76 23.38 -8.33
CA ARG A 104 -34.24 23.91 -9.60
C ARG A 104 -34.92 23.26 -10.80
N ASP A 105 -35.05 21.94 -10.80
CA ASP A 105 -35.69 21.17 -11.86
C ASP A 105 -37.16 21.58 -12.04
N ALA A 106 -37.92 21.70 -10.94
CA ALA A 106 -39.30 22.18 -10.97
C ALA A 106 -39.42 23.63 -11.47
N ARG A 107 -38.47 24.52 -11.10
CA ARG A 107 -38.44 25.91 -11.58
C ARG A 107 -38.12 25.98 -13.08
N GLU A 108 -37.22 25.13 -13.57
CA GLU A 108 -36.92 25.02 -14.99
C GLU A 108 -38.11 24.44 -15.78
N GLU A 109 -38.79 23.44 -15.24
CA GLU A 109 -39.99 22.86 -15.86
C GLU A 109 -41.12 23.89 -15.96
N LEU A 110 -41.32 24.72 -14.92
CA LEU A 110 -42.26 25.83 -14.94
C LEU A 110 -41.90 26.86 -16.02
N LYS A 111 -40.62 27.27 -16.09
CA LYS A 111 -40.13 28.16 -17.16
C LYS A 111 -40.35 27.58 -18.55
N ARG A 112 -40.12 26.28 -18.75
CA ARG A 112 -40.40 25.63 -20.05
C ARG A 112 -41.89 25.62 -20.38
N LYS A 113 -42.77 25.43 -19.39
CA LYS A 113 -44.23 25.51 -19.59
C LYS A 113 -44.65 26.93 -19.96
N ASP A 114 -44.14 27.94 -19.26
CA ASP A 114 -44.40 29.35 -19.56
C ASP A 114 -43.89 29.76 -20.95
N GLU A 115 -42.69 29.30 -21.35
CA GLU A 115 -42.13 29.50 -22.69
C GLU A 115 -42.98 28.84 -23.78
N LEU A 116 -43.46 27.61 -23.55
CA LEU A 116 -44.36 26.90 -24.47
C LEU A 116 -45.72 27.59 -24.60
N GLU A 117 -46.28 28.13 -23.52
CA GLU A 117 -47.49 28.95 -23.58
C GLU A 117 -47.26 30.25 -24.34
N LEU A 118 -46.14 30.94 -24.09
CA LEU A 118 -45.77 32.16 -24.83
C LEU A 118 -45.58 31.87 -26.33
N ALA A 119 -44.95 30.74 -26.67
CA ALA A 119 -44.77 30.29 -28.04
C ALA A 119 -46.12 29.95 -28.70
N ARG A 120 -47.04 29.29 -27.98
CA ARG A 120 -48.41 29.02 -28.46
C ARG A 120 -49.22 30.28 -28.70
N LEU A 121 -49.09 31.29 -27.84
CA LEU A 121 -49.71 32.60 -28.04
C LEU A 121 -49.11 33.32 -29.25
N LYS A 122 -47.78 33.26 -29.42
CA LYS A 122 -47.10 33.81 -30.60
C LYS A 122 -47.51 33.10 -31.89
N GLU A 123 -47.61 31.77 -31.89
CA GLU A 123 -48.05 30.96 -33.03
C GLU A 123 -49.51 31.25 -33.41
N LYS A 124 -50.39 31.47 -32.43
CA LYS A 124 -51.78 31.95 -32.67
C LYS A 124 -51.85 33.39 -33.21
N SER A 125 -50.74 34.14 -33.18
CA SER A 125 -50.67 35.54 -33.62
C SER A 125 -49.79 35.79 -34.85
N ALA A 126 -49.16 34.77 -35.42
CA ALA A 126 -48.29 34.88 -36.60
C ALA A 126 -48.92 34.16 -37.81
N PRO A 127 -49.00 34.81 -39.00
CA PRO A 127 -49.50 34.16 -40.22
C PRO A 127 -48.49 33.15 -40.76
N GLU A 128 -49.02 32.07 -41.34
CA GLU A 128 -48.28 30.94 -41.90
C GLU A 128 -47.28 31.35 -42.99
N ALA A 129 -46.03 30.89 -42.87
CA ALA A 129 -45.11 30.82 -43.99
C ALA A 129 -44.09 29.67 -43.81
N GLY A 130 -44.29 28.62 -44.60
CA GLY A 130 -43.24 28.06 -45.45
C GLY A 130 -42.14 27.23 -44.80
N ALA A 131 -42.29 25.91 -44.93
CA ALA A 131 -41.24 24.90 -44.84
C ALA A 131 -39.96 25.25 -45.62
N VAL A 132 -38.79 24.87 -45.10
CA VAL A 132 -37.71 24.26 -45.91
C VAL A 132 -36.92 23.26 -45.08
N VAL A 133 -36.95 22.01 -45.55
CA VAL A 133 -36.06 20.89 -45.21
C VAL A 133 -34.65 21.20 -45.70
N GLY A 134 -33.64 21.04 -44.84
CA GLY A 134 -32.25 21.09 -45.29
C GLY A 134 -31.23 20.79 -44.20
N GLN A 135 -30.41 19.76 -44.46
CA GLN A 135 -29.10 19.48 -43.85
C GLN A 135 -29.05 18.81 -42.46
N ALA A 136 -29.08 17.47 -42.48
CA ALA A 136 -28.58 16.63 -41.40
C ALA A 136 -27.45 15.70 -41.89
N VAL A 137 -26.31 16.29 -42.30
CA VAL A 137 -25.05 15.53 -42.47
C VAL A 137 -23.91 16.13 -41.63
N GLY A 138 -23.98 17.40 -41.23
CA GLY A 138 -23.01 18.03 -40.32
C GLY A 138 -23.27 17.88 -38.81
N VAL A 139 -24.41 17.30 -38.41
CA VAL A 139 -24.85 17.27 -37.00
C VAL A 139 -24.24 16.09 -36.21
N ARG A 140 -23.76 15.04 -36.88
CA ARG A 140 -23.28 13.83 -36.17
C ARG A 140 -21.93 14.01 -35.48
N GLN A 141 -20.99 14.77 -36.03
CA GLN A 141 -19.66 14.93 -35.43
C GLN A 141 -19.63 15.86 -34.21
N LYS A 142 -20.51 16.89 -34.16
CA LYS A 142 -20.62 17.76 -32.96
C LYS A 142 -21.17 17.02 -31.73
N ASN A 143 -21.97 15.97 -31.92
CA ASN A 143 -22.58 15.24 -30.81
C ASN A 143 -21.61 14.29 -30.07
N VAL A 144 -20.52 13.84 -30.70
CA VAL A 144 -19.61 12.84 -30.10
C VAL A 144 -18.67 13.49 -29.11
N LEU A 145 -18.12 14.66 -29.46
CA LEU A 145 -17.33 15.48 -28.53
C LEU A 145 -18.20 15.88 -27.33
N ASP A 146 -19.39 16.44 -27.56
CA ASP A 146 -20.31 16.87 -26.49
C ASP A 146 -20.70 15.76 -25.49
N ARG A 147 -20.70 14.47 -25.90
CA ARG A 147 -21.04 13.32 -25.04
C ARG A 147 -19.96 12.99 -24.01
N LEU A 148 -18.71 13.31 -24.29
CA LEU A 148 -17.60 13.15 -23.34
C LEU A 148 -17.24 14.48 -22.66
N ASP A 149 -17.41 15.60 -23.37
CA ASP A 149 -16.78 16.87 -23.08
C ASP A 149 -17.36 17.62 -21.88
N LYS A 150 -18.64 17.43 -21.53
CA LYS A 150 -19.28 18.28 -20.50
C LYS A 150 -18.75 18.07 -19.08
N ASN A 151 -18.20 16.90 -18.74
CA ASN A 151 -17.73 16.59 -17.37
C ASN A 151 -16.38 15.84 -17.31
N PHE A 152 -15.75 15.45 -18.43
CA PHE A 152 -14.49 14.71 -18.40
C PHE A 152 -13.29 15.65 -18.48
N GLN A 153 -12.50 15.69 -17.40
CA GLN A 153 -11.31 16.54 -17.29
C GLN A 153 -10.19 16.04 -18.21
N GLY A 154 -9.45 16.98 -18.80
CA GLY A 154 -8.22 16.68 -19.53
C GLY A 154 -7.11 16.22 -18.58
N MET A 155 -6.22 15.38 -19.09
CA MET A 155 -5.06 14.88 -18.37
C MET A 155 -4.07 16.01 -18.09
N LYS A 156 -3.61 16.11 -16.84
CA LYS A 156 -2.51 16.98 -16.43
C LYS A 156 -1.17 16.26 -16.57
N GLU A 157 -0.07 17.02 -16.58
CA GLU A 157 1.28 16.46 -16.68
C GLU A 157 1.65 15.57 -15.47
N GLU A 158 1.05 15.83 -14.32
CA GLU A 158 1.25 15.09 -13.07
C GLU A 158 0.36 13.85 -12.92
N ASP A 159 -0.60 13.65 -13.82
CA ASP A 159 -1.55 12.54 -13.75
C ASP A 159 -0.90 11.21 -14.17
N ASP A 160 -1.29 10.13 -13.49
CA ASP A 160 -0.88 8.77 -13.88
C ASP A 160 -1.62 8.34 -15.16
N LEU A 161 -0.87 8.13 -16.24
CA LEU A 161 -1.42 7.77 -17.56
C LEU A 161 -2.27 6.48 -17.51
N LEU A 162 -1.88 5.48 -16.71
CA LEU A 162 -2.60 4.21 -16.65
C LEU A 162 -3.94 4.37 -15.93
N ALA A 163 -3.95 5.14 -14.84
CA ALA A 163 -5.18 5.51 -14.14
C ALA A 163 -6.11 6.36 -15.02
N TYR A 164 -5.53 7.32 -15.77
CA TYR A 164 -6.27 8.18 -16.69
C TYR A 164 -6.95 7.39 -17.81
N LEU A 165 -6.21 6.49 -18.48
CA LEU A 165 -6.76 5.62 -19.51
C LEU A 165 -7.86 4.71 -18.97
N THR A 166 -7.67 4.11 -17.79
CA THR A 166 -8.70 3.30 -17.13
C THR A 166 -9.98 4.12 -16.88
N HIS A 167 -9.84 5.37 -16.41
CA HIS A 167 -10.97 6.25 -16.15
C HIS A 167 -11.67 6.66 -17.45
N PHE A 168 -10.89 6.99 -18.49
CA PHE A 168 -11.41 7.30 -19.82
C PHE A 168 -12.22 6.14 -20.40
N GLU A 169 -11.69 4.91 -20.36
CA GLU A 169 -12.37 3.70 -20.85
C GLU A 169 -13.71 3.48 -20.11
N ALA A 170 -13.72 3.63 -18.78
CA ALA A 170 -14.93 3.48 -17.97
C ALA A 170 -16.00 4.53 -18.30
N VAL A 171 -15.59 5.79 -18.51
CA VAL A 171 -16.50 6.88 -18.88
C VAL A 171 -17.01 6.71 -20.31
N ALA A 172 -16.13 6.38 -21.27
CA ALA A 172 -16.50 6.15 -22.66
C ALA A 172 -17.48 4.98 -22.82
N ALA A 173 -17.26 3.89 -22.07
CA ALA A 173 -18.16 2.74 -22.01
C ALA A 173 -19.53 3.13 -21.43
N ARG A 174 -19.56 3.87 -20.32
CA ARG A 174 -20.80 4.38 -19.70
C ARG A 174 -21.57 5.31 -20.63
N CYS A 175 -20.86 6.15 -21.37
CA CYS A 175 -21.44 7.06 -22.35
C CYS A 175 -21.87 6.36 -23.65
N LYS A 176 -21.65 5.05 -23.80
CA LYS A 176 -21.97 4.25 -25.00
C LYS A 176 -21.36 4.87 -26.27
N ILE A 177 -20.09 5.22 -26.18
CA ILE A 177 -19.30 5.72 -27.32
C ILE A 177 -18.71 4.51 -28.05
N GLU A 178 -18.74 4.51 -29.37
CA GLU A 178 -18.19 3.41 -30.15
C GLU A 178 -16.66 3.38 -30.06
N SER A 179 -16.06 2.19 -29.93
CA SER A 179 -14.61 2.02 -29.71
C SER A 179 -13.75 2.70 -30.79
N LYS A 180 -14.25 2.83 -32.01
CA LYS A 180 -13.58 3.51 -33.13
C LYS A 180 -13.41 5.03 -32.89
N GLU A 181 -14.28 5.62 -32.07
CA GLU A 181 -14.26 7.06 -31.76
C GLU A 181 -13.38 7.36 -30.53
N TRP A 182 -12.95 6.34 -29.78
CA TRP A 182 -12.20 6.50 -28.53
C TRP A 182 -10.81 7.10 -28.78
N ALA A 183 -10.11 6.67 -29.84
CA ALA A 183 -8.79 7.19 -30.18
C ALA A 183 -8.83 8.70 -30.51
N LEU A 184 -9.84 9.12 -31.26
CA LEU A 184 -10.04 10.52 -31.61
C LEU A 184 -10.36 11.36 -30.37
N LEU A 185 -11.31 10.91 -29.53
CA LEU A 185 -11.70 11.62 -28.31
C LEU A 185 -10.54 11.72 -27.30
N LEU A 186 -9.76 10.65 -27.15
CA LEU A 186 -8.60 10.62 -26.27
C LEU A 186 -7.57 11.67 -26.69
N SER A 187 -7.34 11.87 -27.99
CA SER A 187 -6.37 12.86 -28.50
C SER A 187 -6.65 14.30 -28.07
N TYR A 188 -7.91 14.65 -27.80
CA TYR A 188 -8.30 15.98 -27.32
C TYR A 188 -8.09 16.16 -25.82
N LYS A 189 -7.94 15.06 -25.07
CA LYS A 189 -7.96 15.05 -23.61
C LYS A 189 -6.60 14.68 -23.00
N LEU A 190 -5.65 14.19 -23.79
CA LEU A 190 -4.27 13.93 -23.35
C LEU A 190 -3.43 15.21 -23.21
N THR A 191 -2.30 15.08 -22.52
CA THR A 191 -1.26 16.13 -22.44
C THR A 191 -0.67 16.44 -23.81
N THR A 192 -0.10 17.64 -23.96
CA THR A 192 0.50 18.11 -25.21
C THR A 192 1.54 17.13 -25.78
N SER A 193 2.37 16.54 -24.92
CA SER A 193 3.39 15.55 -25.31
C SER A 193 2.77 14.32 -25.97
N LEU A 194 1.80 13.69 -25.28
CA LEU A 194 1.14 12.48 -25.76
C LEU A 194 0.26 12.76 -26.98
N LYS A 195 -0.38 13.93 -27.03
CA LYS A 195 -1.13 14.39 -28.20
C LYS A 195 -0.25 14.54 -29.43
N ASN A 196 0.94 15.14 -29.30
CA ASN A 196 1.89 15.28 -30.39
C ASN A 196 2.37 13.92 -30.90
N PHE A 197 2.59 12.95 -30.00
CA PHE A 197 2.88 11.57 -30.36
C PHE A 197 1.74 10.92 -31.16
N MET A 198 0.49 11.05 -30.69
CA MET A 198 -0.68 10.53 -31.42
C MET A 198 -0.85 11.15 -32.81
N LEU A 199 -0.57 12.45 -32.94
CA LEU A 199 -0.63 13.17 -34.22
C LEU A 199 0.44 12.67 -35.19
N ARG A 200 1.68 12.52 -34.71
CA ARG A 200 2.82 12.06 -35.52
C ARG A 200 2.57 10.67 -36.09
N ASP A 201 2.09 9.75 -35.27
CA ASP A 201 1.91 8.34 -35.65
C ASP A 201 0.48 8.07 -36.18
N SER A 202 -0.30 9.14 -36.42
CA SER A 202 -1.70 9.09 -36.92
C SER A 202 -2.63 8.17 -36.12
N LEU A 203 -2.33 7.97 -34.83
CA LEU A 203 -3.03 7.01 -33.96
C LEU A 203 -4.47 7.41 -33.69
N PHE A 204 -4.81 8.70 -33.82
CA PHE A 204 -6.17 9.21 -33.66
C PHE A 204 -7.14 8.75 -34.76
N LEU A 205 -6.62 8.22 -35.88
CA LEU A 205 -7.42 7.62 -36.97
C LEU A 205 -7.57 6.10 -36.83
N SER A 206 -6.95 5.48 -35.81
CA SER A 206 -7.04 4.04 -35.60
C SER A 206 -8.43 3.65 -35.11
N ASP A 207 -9.07 2.72 -35.80
CA ASP A 207 -10.32 2.09 -35.37
C ASP A 207 -10.11 1.11 -34.19
N LYS A 208 -8.85 0.75 -33.91
CA LYS A 208 -8.46 -0.18 -32.85
C LYS A 208 -7.85 0.59 -31.68
N TYR A 209 -8.67 0.86 -30.67
CA TYR A 209 -8.25 1.56 -29.46
C TYR A 209 -7.11 0.83 -28.72
N GLU A 210 -7.12 -0.50 -28.67
CA GLU A 210 -6.09 -1.29 -27.98
C GLU A 210 -4.68 -1.07 -28.56
N ASP A 211 -4.57 -0.88 -29.88
CA ASP A 211 -3.30 -0.59 -30.54
C ASP A 211 -2.80 0.81 -30.14
N VAL A 212 -3.72 1.78 -30.02
CA VAL A 212 -3.44 3.15 -29.57
C VAL A 212 -3.00 3.18 -28.11
N LYS A 213 -3.72 2.46 -27.24
CA LYS A 213 -3.39 2.29 -25.83
C LYS A 213 -2.00 1.69 -25.66
N THR A 214 -1.70 0.61 -26.39
CA THR A 214 -0.39 -0.03 -26.37
C THR A 214 0.72 0.90 -26.84
N ALA A 215 0.49 1.66 -27.91
CA ALA A 215 1.47 2.63 -28.43
C ALA A 215 1.73 3.77 -27.43
N LEU A 216 0.68 4.29 -26.78
CA LEU A 216 0.79 5.34 -25.75
C LEU A 216 1.56 4.86 -24.53
N LEU A 217 1.25 3.66 -24.03
CA LEU A 217 1.96 3.06 -22.89
C LEU A 217 3.43 2.82 -23.23
N ARG A 218 3.74 2.34 -24.43
CA ARG A 218 5.13 2.19 -24.91
C ARG A 218 5.87 3.52 -25.00
N HIS A 219 5.21 4.57 -25.51
CA HIS A 219 5.82 5.89 -25.62
C HIS A 219 6.13 6.50 -24.24
N ALA A 220 5.26 6.27 -23.26
CA ALA A 220 5.46 6.67 -21.87
C ALA A 220 6.39 5.74 -21.07
N ASP A 221 7.00 4.74 -21.71
CA ASP A 221 7.82 3.69 -21.08
C ASP A 221 7.09 2.97 -19.92
N ILE A 222 5.78 2.76 -20.06
CA ILE A 222 4.93 2.02 -19.12
C ILE A 222 4.75 0.59 -19.63
N ASN A 223 5.42 -0.36 -18.99
CA ASN A 223 5.32 -1.79 -19.23
C ASN A 223 5.44 -2.55 -17.89
N ALA A 224 5.22 -3.86 -17.88
CA ALA A 224 5.27 -4.66 -16.66
C ALA A 224 6.61 -4.52 -15.91
N GLU A 225 7.73 -4.44 -16.63
CA GLU A 225 9.07 -4.33 -16.07
C GLU A 225 9.37 -2.93 -15.50
N THR A 226 8.89 -1.87 -16.15
CA THR A 226 9.05 -0.51 -15.63
C THR A 226 8.14 -0.24 -14.44
N CYS A 227 6.92 -0.82 -14.42
CA CYS A 227 6.05 -0.82 -13.25
C CYS A 227 6.67 -1.59 -12.08
N ARG A 228 7.26 -2.78 -12.31
CA ARG A 228 8.03 -3.54 -11.30
C ARG A 228 9.13 -2.69 -10.68
N LYS A 229 9.99 -2.11 -11.51
CA LYS A 229 11.09 -1.24 -11.06
C LYS A 229 10.59 0.00 -10.32
N ARG A 230 9.40 0.51 -10.67
CA ARG A 230 8.82 1.68 -10.00
C ARG A 230 8.53 1.39 -8.54
N ILE A 231 8.03 0.21 -8.18
CA ILE A 231 7.74 -0.19 -6.79
C ILE A 231 9.00 -0.08 -5.91
N HIS A 232 10.14 -0.55 -6.41
CA HIS A 232 11.43 -0.48 -5.72
C HIS A 232 12.02 0.93 -5.63
N ARG A 233 11.53 1.87 -6.45
CA ARG A 233 11.96 3.27 -6.47
C ARG A 233 11.13 4.18 -5.56
N VAL A 234 9.91 3.76 -5.18
CA VAL A 234 9.07 4.52 -4.25
C VAL A 234 9.77 4.55 -2.90
N LYS A 235 10.17 5.74 -2.45
CA LYS A 235 10.88 5.96 -1.18
C LYS A 235 10.04 6.80 -0.23
N PRO A 236 10.12 6.55 1.10
CA PRO A 236 9.43 7.37 2.09
C PRO A 236 9.84 8.84 1.96
N ARG A 237 8.86 9.74 1.89
CA ARG A 237 9.11 11.18 1.95
C ARG A 237 9.12 11.63 3.40
N GLN A 238 10.02 12.56 3.74
CA GLN A 238 10.08 13.12 5.08
C GLN A 238 8.74 13.78 5.42
N ASN A 239 8.10 13.33 6.49
CA ASN A 239 6.79 13.80 6.98
C ASN A 239 5.56 13.52 6.11
N ASP A 240 5.64 12.68 5.08
CA ASP A 240 4.45 12.26 4.29
C ASP A 240 4.42 10.75 4.02
N PHE A 241 4.18 9.98 5.09
CA PHE A 241 4.06 8.53 4.99
C PHE A 241 2.75 8.10 4.30
N ARG A 242 1.71 8.94 4.34
CA ARG A 242 0.41 8.67 3.71
C ARG A 242 0.50 8.78 2.18
N GLY A 243 1.17 9.81 1.68
CA GLY A 243 1.49 9.96 0.26
C GLY A 243 2.37 8.82 -0.23
N TYR A 244 3.42 8.46 0.54
CA TYR A 244 4.27 7.30 0.25
C TYR A 244 3.46 6.01 0.09
N LEU A 245 2.58 5.69 1.04
CA LEU A 245 1.76 4.47 0.98
C LEU A 245 0.80 4.49 -0.22
N THR A 246 0.25 5.66 -0.54
CA THR A 246 -0.64 5.84 -1.71
C THR A 246 0.12 5.62 -3.01
N GLU A 247 1.32 6.20 -3.14
CA GLU A 247 2.20 6.03 -4.30
C GLU A 247 2.64 4.57 -4.46
N TRP A 248 3.01 3.92 -3.35
CA TRP A 248 3.41 2.51 -3.34
C TRP A 248 2.26 1.58 -3.76
N ARG A 249 1.06 1.80 -3.21
CA ARG A 249 -0.15 1.05 -3.59
C ARG A 249 -0.48 1.23 -5.06
N THR A 250 -0.37 2.45 -5.57
CA THR A 250 -0.62 2.76 -6.99
C THR A 250 0.40 2.07 -7.89
N ALA A 251 1.67 2.06 -7.49
CA ALA A 251 2.72 1.36 -8.23
C ALA A 251 2.47 -0.16 -8.28
N LEU A 252 2.03 -0.77 -7.16
CA LEU A 252 1.66 -2.18 -7.10
C LEU A 252 0.45 -2.50 -7.99
N ASP A 253 -0.63 -1.71 -7.88
CA ASP A 253 -1.83 -1.89 -8.70
C ASP A 253 -1.51 -1.77 -10.19
N ASN A 254 -0.65 -0.82 -10.57
CA ASN A 254 -0.21 -0.64 -11.95
C ASN A 254 0.63 -1.82 -12.44
N TRP A 255 1.50 -2.38 -11.59
CA TRP A 255 2.28 -3.56 -11.94
C TRP A 255 1.41 -4.79 -12.13
N CYS A 256 0.44 -5.05 -11.24
CA CYS A 256 -0.51 -6.14 -11.40
C CYS A 256 -1.30 -6.03 -12.71
N LYS A 257 -1.77 -4.81 -13.05
CA LYS A 257 -2.46 -4.55 -14.33
C LYS A 257 -1.58 -4.85 -15.54
N MET A 258 -0.33 -4.35 -15.54
CA MET A 258 0.57 -4.52 -16.68
C MET A 258 1.12 -5.93 -16.82
N ALA A 259 1.23 -6.67 -15.72
CA ALA A 259 1.60 -8.08 -15.71
C ALA A 259 0.41 -9.01 -16.05
N GLU A 260 -0.77 -8.44 -16.30
CA GLU A 260 -2.02 -9.18 -16.58
C GLU A 260 -2.36 -10.22 -15.50
N VAL A 261 -1.97 -9.93 -14.25
CA VAL A 261 -2.18 -10.78 -13.08
C VAL A 261 -3.56 -10.48 -12.52
N GLY A 262 -4.33 -11.52 -12.23
CA GLY A 262 -5.63 -11.35 -11.58
C GLY A 262 -5.51 -10.78 -10.17
N LYS A 263 -6.66 -10.45 -9.57
CA LYS A 263 -6.72 -9.88 -8.20
C LYS A 263 -6.75 -10.96 -7.12
N THR A 264 -6.43 -12.21 -7.45
CA THR A 264 -6.40 -13.26 -6.44
C THR A 264 -5.14 -13.13 -5.58
N VAL A 265 -5.26 -13.55 -4.33
CA VAL A 265 -4.13 -13.48 -3.38
C VAL A 265 -2.95 -14.33 -3.87
N ASP A 266 -3.22 -15.48 -4.48
CA ASP A 266 -2.18 -16.41 -4.90
C ASP A 266 -1.44 -15.93 -6.14
N GLU A 267 -2.13 -15.35 -7.12
CA GLU A 267 -1.50 -14.73 -8.29
C GLU A 267 -0.61 -13.54 -7.92
N ILE A 268 -1.03 -12.73 -6.94
CA ILE A 268 -0.22 -11.61 -6.42
C ILE A 268 0.98 -12.13 -5.64
N LYS A 269 0.82 -13.18 -4.83
CA LYS A 269 1.95 -13.82 -4.13
C LYS A 269 2.97 -14.34 -5.14
N ASP A 270 2.53 -15.03 -6.19
CA ASP A 270 3.41 -15.54 -7.24
C ASP A 270 4.16 -14.40 -7.93
N LEU A 271 3.48 -13.28 -8.22
CA LEU A 271 4.11 -12.08 -8.80
C LEU A 271 5.22 -11.52 -7.88
N LEU A 272 4.96 -11.44 -6.57
CA LEU A 272 5.94 -10.97 -5.59
C LEU A 272 7.12 -11.94 -5.42
N ILE A 273 6.87 -13.25 -5.42
CA ILE A 273 7.91 -14.29 -5.33
C ILE A 273 8.83 -14.20 -6.55
N LYS A 274 8.25 -14.08 -7.75
CA LYS A 274 9.00 -13.90 -9.00
C LYS A 274 9.91 -12.68 -8.96
N ASP A 275 9.42 -11.55 -8.45
CA ASP A 275 10.24 -10.34 -8.28
C ASP A 275 11.34 -10.52 -7.23
N GLY A 276 11.03 -11.17 -6.11
CA GLY A 276 12.03 -11.54 -5.11
C GLY A 276 13.18 -12.38 -5.71
N ILE A 277 12.87 -13.34 -6.57
CA ILE A 277 13.88 -14.12 -7.30
C ILE A 277 14.69 -13.20 -8.23
N LEU A 278 14.02 -12.41 -9.07
CA LEU A 278 14.65 -11.53 -10.05
C LEU A 278 15.58 -10.49 -9.43
N GLU A 279 15.28 -9.98 -8.22
CA GLU A 279 16.15 -9.02 -7.53
C GLU A 279 17.41 -9.65 -6.91
N ASN A 280 17.36 -10.94 -6.58
CA ASN A 280 18.42 -11.62 -5.85
C ASN A 280 19.35 -12.46 -6.74
N VAL A 281 18.99 -12.73 -7.99
CA VAL A 281 19.83 -13.47 -8.93
C VAL A 281 20.94 -12.63 -9.54
N SER A 282 22.04 -13.28 -9.93
CA SER A 282 23.13 -12.63 -10.67
C SER A 282 22.66 -12.15 -12.05
N GLY A 283 23.36 -11.16 -12.62
CA GLY A 283 22.93 -10.54 -13.89
C GLY A 283 22.87 -11.50 -15.09
N GLU A 284 23.64 -12.59 -15.07
CA GLU A 284 23.59 -13.64 -16.10
C GLU A 284 22.34 -14.52 -15.94
N VAL A 285 22.05 -14.97 -14.72
CA VAL A 285 20.84 -15.73 -14.41
C VAL A 285 19.58 -14.89 -14.69
N TYR A 286 19.59 -13.60 -14.32
CA TYR A 286 18.52 -12.66 -14.64
C TYR A 286 18.20 -12.61 -16.14
N ARG A 287 19.23 -12.53 -17.01
CA ARG A 287 19.03 -12.51 -18.46
C ARG A 287 18.34 -13.79 -18.94
N GLN A 288 18.75 -14.95 -18.44
CA GLN A 288 18.14 -16.22 -18.83
C GLN A 288 16.68 -16.34 -18.36
N LEU A 289 16.38 -15.86 -17.15
CA LEU A 289 15.01 -15.83 -16.63
C LEU A 289 14.10 -14.91 -17.44
N VAL A 290 14.56 -13.70 -17.79
CA VAL A 290 13.76 -12.73 -18.58
C VAL A 290 13.57 -13.16 -20.03
N LEU A 291 14.52 -13.90 -20.61
CA LEU A 291 14.40 -14.45 -21.96
C LEU A 291 13.43 -15.63 -22.04
N ASN A 292 13.07 -16.24 -20.91
CA ASN A 292 12.13 -17.35 -20.88
C ASN A 292 10.68 -16.84 -21.03
N LYS A 293 9.94 -17.41 -21.98
CA LYS A 293 8.52 -17.10 -22.22
C LYS A 293 7.59 -17.66 -21.15
N GLN A 294 8.00 -18.72 -20.43
CA GLN A 294 7.20 -19.35 -19.37
C GLN A 294 7.78 -19.02 -18.00
N ASN A 295 7.26 -17.95 -17.41
CA ASN A 295 7.79 -17.38 -16.18
C ASN A 295 7.01 -17.87 -14.95
N THR A 296 6.95 -19.19 -14.72
CA THR A 296 6.43 -19.78 -13.46
C THR A 296 7.53 -19.87 -12.42
N VAL A 297 7.17 -19.94 -11.14
CA VAL A 297 8.16 -19.99 -10.04
C VAL A 297 9.01 -21.26 -10.16
N GLU A 298 8.39 -22.38 -10.51
CA GLU A 298 9.04 -23.68 -10.71
C GLU A 298 10.03 -23.63 -11.88
N ASN A 299 9.63 -23.05 -13.02
CA ASN A 299 10.53 -22.91 -14.16
C ASN A 299 11.71 -21.97 -13.86
N MET A 300 11.51 -20.93 -13.04
CA MET A 300 12.61 -20.07 -12.60
C MET A 300 13.62 -20.86 -11.76
N LEU A 301 13.14 -21.72 -10.85
CA LEU A 301 14.00 -22.59 -10.04
C LEU A 301 14.78 -23.57 -10.92
N ASP A 302 14.12 -24.24 -11.86
CA ASP A 302 14.77 -25.16 -12.80
C ASP A 302 15.89 -24.48 -13.60
N ILE A 303 15.69 -23.23 -14.03
CA ILE A 303 16.72 -22.44 -14.72
C ILE A 303 17.89 -22.09 -13.78
N ILE A 304 17.60 -21.69 -12.54
CA ILE A 304 18.64 -21.35 -11.56
C ILE A 304 19.48 -22.59 -11.22
N GLU A 305 18.83 -23.73 -11.02
CA GLU A 305 19.49 -25.01 -10.76
C GLU A 305 20.29 -25.51 -11.97
N GLY A 306 19.71 -25.42 -13.17
CA GLY A 306 20.41 -25.73 -14.42
C GLY A 306 21.64 -24.85 -14.63
N PHE A 307 21.54 -23.56 -14.34
CA PHE A 307 22.68 -22.64 -14.41
C PHE A 307 23.77 -22.99 -13.39
N LYS A 308 23.40 -23.41 -12.17
CA LYS A 308 24.35 -23.88 -11.15
C LYS A 308 25.12 -25.12 -11.62
N VAL A 309 24.44 -26.07 -12.24
CA VAL A 309 25.05 -27.29 -12.78
C VAL A 309 25.99 -26.97 -13.95
N ALA A 310 25.58 -26.05 -14.83
CA ALA A 310 26.37 -25.63 -15.99
C ALA A 310 27.57 -24.74 -15.63
N ASN A 311 27.48 -23.96 -14.55
CA ASN A 311 28.49 -22.99 -14.12
C ASN A 311 28.82 -23.15 -12.63
N SER A 312 29.45 -24.27 -12.25
CA SER A 312 29.77 -24.61 -10.86
C SER A 312 30.69 -23.62 -10.11
N GLY A 313 31.25 -22.62 -10.80
CA GLY A 313 32.07 -21.54 -10.23
C GLY A 313 31.44 -20.15 -10.29
N ALA A 314 30.25 -19.98 -10.86
CA ALA A 314 29.60 -18.68 -10.98
C ALA A 314 28.67 -18.38 -9.80
N SER A 315 28.68 -17.13 -9.31
CA SER A 315 27.73 -16.70 -8.28
C SER A 315 26.30 -16.70 -8.85
N LEU A 316 25.40 -17.42 -8.16
CA LEU A 316 23.97 -17.43 -8.46
C LEU A 316 23.27 -16.19 -7.92
N ALA A 317 23.79 -15.63 -6.83
CA ALA A 317 23.25 -14.47 -6.17
C ALA A 317 23.92 -13.19 -6.67
N LYS A 318 23.16 -12.09 -6.64
CA LYS A 318 23.67 -10.73 -6.81
C LYS A 318 24.69 -10.48 -5.70
N GLU A 319 25.92 -10.14 -6.08
CA GLU A 319 26.98 -9.85 -5.12
C GLU A 319 26.59 -8.60 -4.33
N GLU A 320 26.41 -8.76 -3.02
CA GLU A 320 26.03 -7.68 -2.13
C GLU A 320 27.20 -6.67 -2.11
N ARG A 321 27.01 -5.50 -2.74
CA ARG A 321 27.86 -4.35 -2.45
C ARG A 321 27.66 -4.05 -0.97
N ARG A 322 28.52 -4.60 -0.11
CA ARG A 322 28.72 -4.12 1.25
C ARG A 322 29.03 -2.62 1.16
N SER A 323 28.01 -1.78 1.29
CA SER A 323 28.18 -0.42 1.76
C SER A 323 28.71 -0.51 3.18
N ARG A 324 30.04 -0.62 3.29
CA ARG A 324 30.78 -0.12 4.45
C ARG A 324 30.60 1.40 4.48
N GLU A 325 29.43 1.87 4.87
CA GLU A 325 29.33 3.21 5.42
C GLU A 325 29.65 3.09 6.91
N SER A 326 30.93 3.32 7.23
CA SER A 326 31.38 3.56 8.58
C SER A 326 30.48 4.62 9.21
N TRP A 327 29.71 4.24 10.22
CA TRP A 327 29.16 5.20 11.17
C TRP A 327 30.31 6.00 11.78
N PRO A 328 30.34 7.34 11.62
CA PRO A 328 31.31 8.15 12.33
C PRO A 328 30.92 8.24 13.81
N GLY A 329 31.83 7.76 14.66
CA GLY A 329 32.23 8.33 15.94
C GLY A 329 31.13 8.77 16.92
N ARG A 330 31.03 8.00 18.01
CA ARG A 330 30.57 8.49 19.31
C ARG A 330 31.48 9.59 19.85
#